data_AF-A0A239I227-F1
#
_entry.id   AF-A0A239I227-F1
#
_cell.length_a   1.000
_cell.length_b   1.000
_cell.length_c   1.000
_cell.angle_alpha   90.00
_cell.angle_beta   90.00
_cell.angle_gamma   90.00
#
_symmetry.space_group_name_H-M   'P 1'
#
loop_
_entity.id
_entity.type
_entity.pdbx_description
1 polymer ?
#
loop_
_entity_poly.entity_id
_entity_poly.type
_entity_poly.pdbx_seq_one_letter_code
_entity_poly.pdbx_strand_id
1 'polypeptide(L)' 'MSIENENKKPSYHVLFNLISELGISADMIFFPEKLHADKKTELLIQLLYMCDEKELKVVTATIKALLDNKKY' A
#
# COMPACT_ATOMS: atom_id res chain seq x y z
N MET A 1 17.57 23.48 14.78
CA MET A 1 17.62 22.75 13.49
C MET A 1 16.56 21.68 13.51
N SER A 2 15.70 21.65 12.49
CA SER A 2 14.49 20.80 12.46
C SER A 2 14.77 19.49 11.72
N ILE A 3 14.27 18.37 12.26
CA ILE A 3 14.48 17.02 11.74
C ILE A 3 13.98 16.85 10.30
N GLU A 4 12.95 17.62 9.92
CA GLU A 4 12.26 17.54 8.62
C GLU A 4 13.07 18.09 7.43
N ASN A 5 13.95 19.06 7.65
CA ASN A 5 14.51 19.90 6.57
C ASN A 5 15.90 19.45 6.06
N GLU A 6 16.44 18.33 6.54
CA GLU A 6 17.85 17.98 6.31
C GLU A 6 18.06 16.56 5.74
N ASN A 7 17.02 15.91 5.19
CA ASN A 7 17.08 14.50 4.74
C ASN A 7 17.64 13.53 5.81
N LYS A 8 17.54 13.92 7.10
CA LYS A 8 18.00 13.12 8.23
C LYS A 8 17.05 11.96 8.43
N LYS A 9 17.60 10.74 8.57
CA LYS A 9 16.83 9.60 9.04
C LYS A 9 16.78 9.65 10.57
N PRO A 10 15.63 9.91 11.20
CA PRO A 10 15.53 9.88 12.66
C PRO A 10 15.89 8.49 13.19
N SER A 11 16.34 8.42 14.45
CA SER A 11 16.46 7.13 15.12
C SER A 11 15.08 6.49 15.28
N TYR A 12 15.03 5.17 15.42
CA TYR A 12 13.76 4.44 15.57
C TYR A 12 12.89 5.00 16.69
N HIS A 13 13.47 5.31 17.85
CA HIS A 13 12.73 5.87 18.98
C HIS A 13 12.11 7.24 18.65
N VAL A 14 12.86 8.10 17.96
CA VAL A 14 12.35 9.42 17.52
C VAL A 14 11.25 9.26 16.48
N LEU A 15 11.43 8.35 15.51
CA LEU A 15 10.41 8.06 14.50
C LEU A 15 9.12 7.51 15.11
N PHE A 16 9.24 6.60 16.07
CA PHE A 16 8.10 6.01 16.79
C PHE A 16 7.31 7.06 17.57
N ASN A 17 7.98 7.95 18.30
CA ASN A 17 7.32 9.02 19.03
C ASN A 17 6.62 9.99 18.07
N LEU A 18 7.28 10.38 16.97
CA LEU A 18 6.67 11.25 15.95
C LEU A 18 5.39 10.65 15.35
N ILE A 19 5.43 9.36 14.96
CA ILE A 19 4.27 8.65 14.42
C ILE A 19 3.12 8.65 15.43
N SER A 20 3.43 8.33 16.69
CA SER A 20 2.44 8.16 17.75
C SER A 20 1.83 9.50 18.21
N GLU A 21 2.66 10.51 18.46
CA GLU A 21 2.22 11.82 18.97
C GLU A 21 1.43 12.61 17.92
N LEU A 22 1.80 12.47 16.64
CA LEU A 22 1.14 13.19 15.54
C LEU A 22 -0.04 12.41 14.95
N GLY A 23 -0.28 11.16 15.39
CA GLY A 23 -1.36 10.31 14.87
C GLY A 23 -1.21 9.96 13.38
N ILE A 24 0.03 9.91 12.88
CA ILE A 24 0.33 9.62 11.48
C ILE A 24 0.28 8.11 11.27
N SER A 25 -0.27 7.65 10.14
CA SER A 25 -0.16 6.23 9.78
C SER A 25 1.29 5.89 9.42
N ALA A 26 1.87 4.88 10.07
CA ALA A 26 3.21 4.39 9.74
C ALA A 26 3.31 3.98 8.27
N ASP A 27 2.22 3.47 7.68
CA ASP A 27 2.18 3.08 6.27
C ASP A 27 2.41 4.26 5.34
N MET A 28 2.01 5.49 5.73
CA MET A 28 2.26 6.69 4.93
C MET A 28 3.75 7.04 4.85
N ILE A 29 4.54 6.62 5.84
CA ILE A 29 5.98 6.90 5.92
C ILE A 29 6.79 5.76 5.29
N PHE A 30 6.42 4.52 5.57
CA PHE A 30 7.17 3.35 5.11
C PHE A 30 6.74 2.83 3.73
N PHE A 31 5.51 3.13 3.31
CA PHE A 31 4.94 2.74 2.02
C PHE A 31 4.32 3.95 1.30
N PRO A 32 5.10 4.99 1.00
CA PRO A 32 4.59 6.21 0.35
C PRO A 32 3.91 5.94 -1.00
N GLU A 33 4.27 4.86 -1.69
CA GLU A 33 3.60 4.40 -2.91
C GLU A 33 2.12 4.05 -2.68
N LYS A 34 1.73 3.66 -1.46
CA LYS A 34 0.34 3.35 -1.12
C LYS A 34 -0.51 4.61 -0.94
N LEU A 35 0.07 5.79 -0.68
CA LEU A 35 -0.71 7.05 -0.63
C LEU A 35 -1.39 7.38 -1.97
N HIS A 36 -0.83 6.91 -3.07
CA HIS A 36 -1.33 7.14 -4.41
C HIS A 36 -2.02 5.92 -5.01
N ALA A 37 -2.20 4.84 -4.24
CA ALA A 37 -2.96 3.69 -4.68
C ALA A 37 -4.44 4.10 -4.86
N ASP A 38 -5.00 3.83 -6.04
CA ASP A 38 -6.44 4.03 -6.27
C ASP A 38 -7.22 3.22 -5.23
N LYS A 39 -8.14 3.88 -4.50
CA LYS A 39 -8.96 3.26 -3.44
C LYS A 39 -9.65 1.98 -3.93
N LYS A 40 -9.96 1.89 -5.22
CA LYS A 40 -10.54 0.68 -5.84
C LYS A 40 -9.56 -0.49 -5.86
N THR A 41 -8.29 -0.23 -6.16
CA THR A 41 -7.23 -1.24 -6.18
C THR A 41 -6.94 -1.74 -4.77
N GLU A 42 -6.90 -0.85 -3.78
CA GLU A 42 -6.68 -1.22 -2.38
C GLU A 42 -7.80 -2.10 -1.82
N LEU A 43 -9.06 -1.74 -2.10
CA LEU A 43 -10.21 -2.59 -1.77
C LEU A 43 -10.09 -3.98 -2.44
N LEU A 44 -9.66 -4.03 -3.70
CA LEU A 44 -9.46 -5.30 -4.42
C LEU A 44 -8.38 -6.16 -3.75
N ILE A 45 -7.27 -5.56 -3.32
CA ILE A 45 -6.19 -6.25 -2.60
C ILE A 45 -6.72 -6.85 -1.29
N GLN A 46 -7.50 -6.09 -0.52
CA GLN A 46 -8.11 -6.59 0.72
C GLN A 46 -9.04 -7.79 0.47
N LEU A 47 -9.87 -7.73 -0.58
CA LEU A 47 -10.73 -8.84 -0.96
C LEU A 47 -9.92 -10.07 -1.40
N LEU A 48 -8.82 -9.88 -2.12
CA LEU A 48 -7.94 -10.98 -2.56
C LEU A 48 -7.29 -11.72 -1.38
N TYR A 49 -6.97 -11.03 -0.28
CA TYR A 49 -6.45 -11.67 0.92
C TYR A 49 -7.45 -12.60 1.62
N MET A 50 -8.74 -12.45 1.34
CA MET A 50 -9.79 -13.32 1.89
C MET A 50 -10.03 -14.58 1.05
N CYS A 51 -9.47 -14.63 -0.17
CA CYS A 51 -9.70 -15.73 -1.10
C CYS A 51 -8.82 -16.95 -0.83
N ASP A 52 -9.37 -18.13 -1.06
CA ASP A 52 -8.62 -19.38 -1.10
C ASP A 52 -7.91 -19.61 -2.45
N GLU A 53 -7.13 -20.68 -2.54
CA GLU A 53 -6.33 -20.98 -3.74
C GLU A 53 -7.19 -21.19 -5.01
N LYS A 54 -8.39 -21.76 -4.88
CA LYS A 54 -9.28 -22.00 -6.02
C LYS A 54 -9.88 -20.68 -6.49
N GLU A 55 -10.31 -19.83 -5.56
CA GLU A 55 -10.85 -18.51 -5.85
C GLU A 55 -9.80 -17.62 -6.51
N LEU A 56 -8.56 -17.62 -6.00
CA LEU A 56 -7.45 -16.86 -6.60
C LEU A 56 -7.15 -17.31 -8.03
N LYS A 57 -7.26 -18.61 -8.35
CA LYS A 57 -7.11 -19.11 -9.74
C LYS A 57 -8.16 -18.51 -10.66
N VAL A 58 -9.42 -18.46 -10.23
CA VAL A 58 -10.52 -17.87 -11.01
C VAL A 58 -10.28 -16.39 -11.24
N VAL A 59 -10.00 -15.63 -10.17
CA VAL A 59 -9.77 -14.18 -10.25
C VAL A 59 -8.59 -13.87 -11.18
N THR A 60 -7.51 -14.65 -11.08
CA THR A 60 -6.33 -14.51 -11.96
C THR A 60 -6.71 -14.72 -13.43
N ALA A 61 -7.51 -15.76 -13.74
CA ALA A 61 -7.96 -16.03 -15.10
C ALA A 61 -8.83 -14.90 -15.66
N THR A 62 -9.74 -14.36 -14.85
CA THR A 62 -10.58 -13.21 -15.23
C THR A 62 -9.74 -11.97 -15.53
N ILE A 63 -8.79 -11.62 -14.65
CA ILE A 63 -7.91 -10.45 -14.85
C ILE A 63 -7.10 -10.62 -16.14
N LYS A 64 -6.52 -11.80 -16.40
CA LYS A 64 -5.80 -12.08 -17.64
C LYS A 64 -6.67 -11.87 -18.87
N ALA A 65 -7.89 -12.41 -18.88
CA ALA A 65 -8.83 -12.24 -19.98
C ALA A 65 -9.18 -10.75 -20.23
N LEU A 66 -9.35 -9.96 -19.17
CA LEU A 66 -9.60 -8.51 -19.30
C LEU A 66 -8.40 -7.76 -19.91
N LEU A 67 -7.17 -8.14 -19.54
CA LEU A 67 -5.94 -7.51 -20.03
C LEU A 67 -5.63 -7.91 -21.48
N ASP A 68 -5.89 -9.16 -21.85
CA ASP A 68 -5.69 -9.62 -23.23
C ASP A 68 -6.68 -8.97 -24.20
N ASN A 69 -7.93 -8.72 -23.77
CA ASN A 69 -8.91 -7.97 -24.56
C ASN A 69 -8.56 -6.48 -24.75
N LYS A 70 -7.64 -5.93 -23.95
CA LYS A 70 -7.17 -4.53 -24.09
C LYS A 70 -6.10 -4.35 -25.17
N LYS A 71 -5.59 -5.44 -25.77
CA LYS A 71 -4.55 -5.39 -26.81
C LYS A 71 -5.09 -5.16 -28.23
N TYR A 72 -6.38 -4.87 -28.38
CA TYR A 72 -7.03 -4.53 -29.65
C TYR A 72 -7.77 -3.20 -29.54
#